data_AF-A0A923RKW4-F1
#
_entry.id   AF-A0A923RKW4-F1
#
_cell.length_a   1.000
_cell.length_b   1.000
_cell.length_c   1.000
_cell.angle_alpha   90.00
_cell.angle_beta   90.00
_cell.angle_gamma   90.00
#
_symmetry.space_group_name_H-M   'P 1'
#
loop_
_entity.id
_entity.type
_entity.pdbx_description
1 polymer ?
#
loop_
_entity_poly.entity_id
_entity_poly.type
_entity_poly.pdbx_seq_one_letter_code
_entity_poly.pdbx_strand_id
1 'polypeptide(L)'
;MLKKLKENKKGFTLVELIVVLVILAILAALLVPALTGYIDKAKRKSIVAETRQVVMAAQTLVDEKYGTVDAGADTIKIEDGTKPATATITITKNEIATLAEVGGTIGDSEVEKGVVKKIVYTSKGKTCTYTKGATAGSDGAYDVAE
;
A
#
# COMPACT_ATOMS: atom_id res chain seq x y z
N MET A 1 -45.30 57.33 9.54
CA MET A 1 -44.18 57.32 10.51
C MET A 1 -43.40 56.01 10.37
N LEU A 2 -42.31 55.98 9.59
CA LEU A 2 -41.38 54.83 9.58
C LEU A 2 -40.14 55.19 10.40
N LYS A 3 -40.16 54.71 11.64
CA LYS A 3 -39.12 54.91 12.65
C LYS A 3 -37.85 54.18 12.20
N LYS A 4 -36.73 54.89 12.33
CA LYS A 4 -35.35 54.49 12.02
C LYS A 4 -35.07 52.99 12.26
N LEU A 5 -34.84 52.24 11.18
CA LEU A 5 -34.14 50.94 11.18
C LEU A 5 -32.66 51.10 10.74
N LYS A 6 -32.10 52.31 10.88
CA LYS A 6 -30.66 52.55 10.73
C LYS A 6 -29.98 52.33 12.08
N GLU A 7 -30.00 51.09 12.57
CA GLU A 7 -29.19 50.69 13.72
C GLU A 7 -28.09 49.74 13.26
N ASN A 8 -26.85 50.25 13.33
CA ASN A 8 -25.62 49.51 13.56
C ASN A 8 -25.25 48.36 12.59
N LYS A 9 -25.27 48.61 11.28
CA LYS A 9 -24.39 47.84 10.39
C LYS A 9 -22.98 48.41 10.45
N LYS A 10 -22.21 48.03 11.49
CA LYS A 10 -20.74 48.17 11.46
C LYS A 10 -20.25 47.26 10.33
N GLY A 11 -20.00 47.84 9.16
CA GLY A 11 -19.45 47.13 8.02
C GLY A 11 -18.04 46.65 8.35
N PHE A 12 -17.74 45.41 7.97
CA PHE A 12 -16.40 44.85 8.04
C PHE A 12 -15.48 45.69 7.14
N THR A 13 -14.35 46.18 7.66
CA THR A 13 -13.44 47.00 6.85
C THR A 13 -12.67 46.09 5.88
N LEU A 14 -12.37 46.59 4.67
CA LEU A 14 -11.54 45.83 3.72
C LEU A 14 -10.16 45.51 4.32
N VAL A 15 -9.65 46.38 5.20
CA VAL A 15 -8.38 46.20 5.91
C VAL A 15 -8.43 44.98 6.83
N GLU A 16 -9.50 44.82 7.62
CA GLU A 16 -9.68 43.65 8.48
C GLU A 16 -9.74 42.35 7.66
N LEU A 17 -10.31 42.37 6.44
CA LEU A 17 -10.35 41.16 5.60
C LEU A 17 -8.98 40.81 5.07
N ILE A 18 -8.23 41.80 4.61
CA ILE A 18 -6.91 41.59 4.01
C ILE A 18 -5.93 41.04 5.06
N VAL A 19 -5.94 41.56 6.29
CA VAL A 19 -5.07 41.06 7.36
C VAL A 19 -5.35 39.59 7.66
N VAL A 20 -6.63 39.19 7.72
CA VAL A 20 -7.01 37.79 7.96
C VAL A 20 -6.56 36.88 6.81
N LEU A 21 -6.78 37.30 5.55
CA LEU A 21 -6.34 36.53 4.38
C LEU A 21 -4.81 36.37 4.34
N VAL A 22 -4.06 37.39 4.74
CA VAL A 22 -2.59 37.33 4.83
C VAL A 22 -2.15 36.31 5.88
N ILE A 23 -2.76 36.31 7.08
CA ILE A 23 -2.43 35.34 8.12
C ILE A 23 -2.78 33.91 7.67
N LEU A 24 -3.97 33.71 7.07
CA LEU A 24 -4.37 32.41 6.54
C LEU A 24 -3.43 31.93 5.43
N ALA A 25 -2.95 32.82 4.56
CA ALA A 25 -1.98 32.48 3.52
C ALA A 25 -0.64 32.01 4.09
N ILE A 26 -0.11 32.69 5.13
CA ILE A 26 1.13 32.30 5.80
C ILE A 26 0.98 30.93 6.48
N LEU A 27 -0.12 30.72 7.21
CA LEU A 27 -0.39 29.45 7.88
C LEU A 27 -0.55 28.31 6.86
N ALA A 28 -1.29 28.54 5.78
CA ALA A 28 -1.46 27.56 4.72
C ALA A 28 -0.13 27.20 4.06
N ALA A 29 0.73 28.18 3.78
CA ALA A 29 2.03 27.97 3.15
C ALA A 29 2.95 27.04 3.97
N LEU A 30 2.91 27.13 5.30
CA LEU A 30 3.68 26.24 6.19
C LEU A 30 3.03 24.87 6.39
N LEU A 31 1.69 24.81 6.36
CA LEU A 31 0.94 23.59 6.65
C LEU A 31 0.94 22.59 5.48
N VAL A 32 0.85 23.07 4.24
CA VAL A 32 0.78 22.22 3.04
C VAL A 32 1.97 21.25 2.89
N PRO A 33 3.26 21.67 3.00
CA PRO A 33 4.38 20.73 2.88
C PRO A 33 4.41 19.70 4.02
N ALA A 34 4.04 20.10 5.24
CA ALA A 34 3.97 19.17 6.36
C ALA A 34 2.88 18.10 6.13
N LEU A 35 1.68 18.52 5.71
CA LEU A 35 0.56 17.63 5.48
C LEU A 35 0.84 16.63 4.34
N THR A 36 1.44 17.09 3.24
CA THR A 36 1.80 16.22 2.11
C THR A 36 2.81 15.15 2.50
N GLY A 37 3.83 15.48 3.29
CA GLY A 37 4.80 14.50 3.82
C GLY A 37 4.17 13.47 4.77
N TYR A 38 3.23 13.89 5.62
CA TYR A 38 2.48 12.96 6.49
C TYR A 38 1.61 11.99 5.71
N ILE A 39 0.95 12.47 4.66
CA ILE A 39 0.14 11.62 3.76
C ILE A 39 1.02 10.60 3.06
N ASP A 40 2.20 11.00 2.56
CA ASP A 40 3.13 10.06 1.91
C ASP A 40 3.59 8.97 2.89
N LYS A 41 3.97 9.35 4.10
CA LYS A 41 4.37 8.39 5.16
C LYS A 41 3.24 7.44 5.55
N ALA A 42 2.01 7.94 5.62
CA ALA A 42 0.83 7.10 5.88
C ALA A 42 0.59 6.10 4.74
N LYS A 43 0.69 6.55 3.48
CA LYS A 43 0.60 5.66 2.30
C LYS A 43 1.70 4.59 2.30
N ARG A 44 2.95 4.96 2.60
CA ARG A 44 4.07 4.01 2.72
C ARG A 44 3.82 2.96 3.82
N LYS A 45 3.27 3.36 4.97
CA LYS A 45 2.92 2.39 6.02
C LYS A 45 1.75 1.49 5.63
N SER A 46 0.73 2.05 4.96
CA SER A 46 -0.42 1.29 4.47
C SER A 46 0.00 0.20 3.49
N ILE A 47 0.82 0.54 2.48
CA ILE A 47 1.27 -0.44 1.47
C ILE A 47 2.13 -1.54 2.11
N VAL A 48 2.98 -1.22 3.09
CA VAL A 48 3.76 -2.23 3.81
C VAL A 48 2.86 -3.19 4.59
N ALA A 49 1.80 -2.68 5.22
CA ALA A 49 0.83 -3.52 5.92
C ALA A 49 0.05 -4.43 4.96
N GLU A 50 -0.46 -3.87 3.86
CA GLU A 50 -1.13 -4.64 2.81
C GLU A 50 -0.19 -5.72 2.22
N THR A 51 1.08 -5.38 1.98
CA THR A 51 2.10 -6.32 1.47
C THR A 51 2.36 -7.45 2.47
N ARG A 52 2.38 -7.17 3.79
CA ARG A 52 2.50 -8.23 4.81
C ARG A 52 1.34 -9.21 4.75
N GLN A 53 0.11 -8.73 4.57
CA GLN A 53 -1.06 -9.60 4.41
C GLN A 53 -0.91 -10.49 3.18
N VAL A 54 -0.46 -9.91 2.05
CA VAL A 54 -0.18 -10.66 0.81
C VAL A 54 0.90 -11.72 1.03
N VAL A 55 2.01 -11.39 1.71
CA VAL A 55 3.09 -12.33 1.98
C VAL A 55 2.62 -13.49 2.86
N MET A 56 1.83 -13.22 3.90
CA MET A 56 1.28 -14.27 4.77
C MET A 56 0.30 -15.18 4.01
N ALA A 57 -0.59 -14.61 3.20
CA ALA A 57 -1.51 -15.36 2.35
C ALA A 57 -0.77 -16.22 1.32
N ALA A 58 0.21 -15.63 0.63
CA ALA A 58 1.04 -16.35 -0.33
C ALA A 58 1.81 -17.49 0.33
N GLN A 59 2.44 -17.25 1.49
CA GLN A 59 3.17 -18.29 2.23
C GLN A 59 2.24 -19.42 2.66
N THR A 60 1.02 -19.11 3.12
CA THR A 60 0.01 -20.12 3.50
C THR A 60 -0.34 -21.04 2.33
N LEU A 61 -0.60 -20.47 1.14
CA LEU A 61 -0.91 -21.24 -0.05
C LEU A 61 0.30 -22.04 -0.55
N VAL A 62 1.50 -21.47 -0.47
CA VAL A 62 2.75 -22.16 -0.79
C VAL A 62 2.95 -23.35 0.13
N ASP A 63 2.74 -23.21 1.44
CA ASP A 63 2.89 -24.29 2.42
C ASP A 63 1.91 -25.43 2.15
N GLU A 64 0.65 -25.12 1.84
CA GLU A 64 -0.36 -26.12 1.47
C GLU A 64 0.07 -26.93 0.24
N LYS A 65 0.58 -26.26 -0.80
CA LYS A 65 1.03 -26.92 -2.02
C LYS A 65 2.35 -27.65 -1.85
N TYR A 66 3.26 -27.15 -1.02
CA TYR A 66 4.57 -27.76 -0.78
C TYR A 66 4.44 -29.14 -0.14
N GLY A 67 3.42 -29.36 0.71
CA GLY A 67 3.13 -30.69 1.28
C GLY A 67 2.66 -31.74 0.27
N THR A 68 2.30 -31.33 -0.95
CA THR A 68 1.81 -32.22 -2.02
C THR A 68 2.85 -32.46 -3.13
N VAL A 69 4.04 -31.87 -3.01
CA VAL A 69 5.12 -32.01 -3.98
C VAL A 69 5.78 -33.38 -3.84
N ASP A 70 5.74 -34.19 -4.90
CA ASP A 70 6.53 -35.41 -4.98
C ASP A 70 8.03 -35.08 -5.02
N ALA A 71 8.87 -35.94 -4.42
CA ALA A 71 10.28 -35.70 -4.09
C ALA A 71 11.25 -35.51 -5.29
N GLY A 72 10.79 -35.08 -6.47
CA GLY A 72 11.61 -35.10 -7.68
C GLY A 72 11.39 -34.04 -8.76
N ALA A 73 10.35 -33.19 -8.74
CA ALA A 73 10.17 -32.28 -9.91
C ALA A 73 9.34 -31.00 -9.73
N ASP A 74 8.53 -30.82 -8.68
CA ASP A 74 7.57 -29.72 -8.72
C ASP A 74 8.11 -28.41 -8.15
N THR A 75 8.29 -27.44 -9.04
CA THR A 75 8.51 -26.04 -8.65
C THR A 75 7.17 -25.37 -8.37
N ILE A 76 7.05 -24.66 -7.25
CA ILE A 76 5.87 -23.84 -6.94
C ILE A 76 6.07 -22.46 -7.57
N LYS A 77 5.07 -21.97 -8.31
CA LYS A 77 5.09 -20.64 -8.92
C LYS A 77 3.82 -19.87 -8.60
N ILE A 78 3.96 -18.55 -8.53
CA ILE A 78 2.84 -17.61 -8.36
C ILE A 78 2.71 -16.83 -9.68
N GLU A 79 1.66 -17.10 -10.46
CA GLU A 79 1.49 -16.55 -11.81
C GLU A 79 0.02 -16.23 -12.11
N ASP A 80 -0.23 -15.33 -13.07
CA ASP A 80 -1.57 -15.11 -13.62
C ASP A 80 -1.88 -16.25 -14.60
N GLY A 81 -3.02 -16.91 -14.40
CA GLY A 81 -3.31 -18.25 -14.91
C GLY A 81 -2.75 -18.59 -16.30
N THR A 82 -1.85 -19.56 -16.34
CA THR A 82 -1.82 -20.60 -17.36
C THR A 82 -1.41 -21.91 -16.68
N LYS A 83 -2.12 -22.99 -17.05
CA LYS A 83 -1.96 -24.34 -16.50
C LYS A 83 -0.48 -24.75 -16.57
N PRO A 84 0.09 -25.30 -15.48
CA PRO A 84 1.48 -25.70 -15.46
C PRO A 84 1.75 -26.79 -16.50
N ALA A 85 2.93 -26.71 -17.14
CA ALA A 85 3.58 -27.89 -17.70
C ALA A 85 3.78 -28.91 -16.57
N THR A 86 3.83 -30.20 -16.92
CA THR A 86 3.63 -31.40 -16.09
C THR A 86 4.52 -31.59 -14.83
N ALA A 87 5.19 -30.55 -14.34
CA ALA A 87 6.08 -30.54 -13.17
C ALA A 87 6.08 -29.19 -12.40
N THR A 88 4.97 -28.45 -12.37
CA THR A 88 4.89 -27.15 -11.68
C THR A 88 3.55 -27.03 -10.99
N ILE A 89 3.53 -26.52 -9.77
CA ILE A 89 2.29 -26.19 -9.06
C ILE A 89 2.10 -24.68 -9.12
N THR A 90 1.02 -24.24 -9.78
CA THR A 90 0.70 -22.82 -9.92
C THR A 90 -0.28 -22.39 -8.85
N ILE A 91 0.09 -21.34 -8.10
CA ILE A 91 -0.80 -20.57 -7.24
C ILE A 91 -1.19 -19.31 -8.01
N THR A 92 -2.47 -19.03 -8.17
CA THR A 92 -2.87 -17.82 -8.90
C THR A 92 -2.74 -16.60 -8.01
N LYS A 93 -2.36 -15.47 -8.62
CA LYS A 93 -2.31 -14.20 -7.89
C LYS A 93 -3.67 -13.78 -7.34
N ASN A 94 -4.76 -14.16 -8.03
CA ASN A 94 -6.12 -13.85 -7.59
C ASN A 94 -6.51 -14.60 -6.31
N GLU A 95 -6.07 -15.86 -6.14
CA GLU A 95 -6.27 -16.62 -4.89
C GLU A 95 -5.56 -15.93 -3.72
N ILE A 96 -4.33 -15.47 -3.92
CA ILE A 96 -3.59 -14.71 -2.90
C ILE A 96 -4.30 -13.39 -2.56
N ALA A 97 -4.71 -12.64 -3.58
CA ALA A 97 -5.39 -11.35 -3.36
C ALA A 97 -6.72 -11.51 -2.61
N THR A 98 -7.46 -12.58 -2.92
CA THR A 98 -8.72 -12.92 -2.23
C THR A 98 -8.47 -13.33 -0.79
N LEU A 99 -7.45 -14.17 -0.53
CA LEU A 99 -7.10 -14.61 0.82
C LEU A 99 -6.53 -13.49 1.69
N ALA A 100 -5.79 -12.56 1.10
CA ALA A 100 -5.24 -11.40 1.80
C ALA A 100 -6.26 -10.26 1.98
N GLU A 101 -7.44 -10.35 1.35
CA GLU A 101 -8.48 -9.31 1.34
C GLU A 101 -7.97 -7.94 0.85
N VAL A 102 -7.08 -7.95 -0.16
CA VAL A 102 -6.47 -6.73 -0.69
C VAL A 102 -6.99 -6.36 -2.08
N GLY A 103 -7.16 -5.06 -2.34
CA GLY A 103 -7.65 -4.54 -3.63
C GLY A 103 -6.55 -4.08 -4.61
N GLY A 104 -5.29 -4.39 -4.32
CA GLY A 104 -4.14 -4.00 -5.15
C GLY A 104 -3.68 -5.12 -6.07
N THR A 105 -2.62 -4.87 -6.85
CA THR A 105 -2.08 -5.82 -7.81
C THR A 105 -0.82 -6.50 -7.28
N ILE A 106 -0.75 -7.82 -7.46
CA ILE A 106 0.45 -8.61 -7.18
C ILE A 106 1.26 -8.69 -8.49
N GLY A 107 2.51 -8.24 -8.44
CA GLY A 107 3.44 -8.23 -9.56
C GLY A 107 4.34 -9.46 -9.55
N ASP A 108 5.63 -9.22 -9.73
CA ASP A 108 6.66 -10.27 -9.67
C ASP A 108 6.65 -10.98 -8.32
N SER A 109 6.84 -12.30 -8.36
CA SER A 109 6.94 -13.11 -7.17
C SER A 109 7.86 -14.30 -7.39
N GLU A 110 8.58 -14.68 -6.35
CA GLU A 110 9.56 -15.76 -6.40
C GLU A 110 9.34 -16.67 -5.19
N VAL A 111 9.23 -17.98 -5.45
CA VAL A 111 9.10 -19.02 -4.43
C VAL A 111 10.23 -20.03 -4.64
N GLU A 112 10.94 -20.35 -3.57
CA GLU A 112 12.02 -21.35 -3.59
C GLU A 112 11.85 -22.29 -2.41
N LYS A 113 11.80 -23.61 -2.65
CA LYS A 113 11.71 -24.66 -1.62
C LYS A 113 10.59 -24.41 -0.59
N GLY A 114 9.41 -24.03 -1.08
CA GLY A 114 8.25 -23.75 -0.23
C GLY A 114 8.32 -22.42 0.52
N VAL A 115 9.27 -21.55 0.21
CA VAL A 115 9.43 -20.25 0.87
C VAL A 115 9.26 -19.13 -0.14
N VAL A 116 8.37 -18.18 0.16
CA VAL A 116 8.23 -16.94 -0.60
C VAL A 116 9.51 -16.10 -0.42
N LYS A 117 10.28 -15.95 -1.50
CA LYS A 117 11.53 -15.17 -1.54
C LYS A 117 11.30 -13.71 -1.88
N LYS A 118 10.36 -13.44 -2.78
CA LYS A 118 10.06 -12.09 -3.24
C LYS A 118 8.58 -11.97 -3.58
N ILE A 119 7.96 -10.84 -3.24
CA ILE A 119 6.64 -10.45 -3.73
C ILE A 119 6.64 -8.94 -3.97
N VAL A 120 6.22 -8.53 -5.15
CA VAL A 120 5.93 -7.13 -5.49
C VAL A 120 4.44 -6.89 -5.37
N TYR A 121 4.04 -5.88 -4.60
CA TYR A 121 2.65 -5.50 -4.42
C TYR A 121 2.46 -4.02 -4.70
N THR A 122 1.46 -3.66 -5.51
CA THR A 122 1.16 -2.29 -5.90
C THR A 122 -0.26 -1.91 -5.51
N SER A 123 -0.41 -0.80 -4.77
CA SER A 123 -1.70 -0.27 -4.34
C SER A 123 -1.64 1.25 -4.26
N LYS A 124 -2.69 1.91 -4.75
CA LYS A 124 -2.87 3.39 -4.66
C LYS A 124 -1.66 4.20 -5.15
N GLY A 125 -1.00 3.73 -6.21
CA GLY A 125 0.15 4.40 -6.84
C GLY A 125 1.49 4.23 -6.10
N LYS A 126 1.57 3.35 -5.09
CA LYS A 126 2.83 2.94 -4.47
C LYS A 126 3.07 1.45 -4.68
N THR A 127 4.34 1.09 -4.84
CA THR A 127 4.78 -0.29 -4.99
C THR A 127 5.69 -0.66 -3.83
N CYS A 128 5.41 -1.78 -3.17
CA CYS A 128 6.22 -2.35 -2.12
C CYS A 128 6.74 -3.72 -2.56
N THR A 129 8.04 -3.92 -2.42
CA THR A 129 8.72 -5.19 -2.69
C THR A 129 9.10 -5.83 -1.36
N TYR A 130 8.47 -6.96 -1.07
CA TYR A 130 8.95 -7.87 -0.03
C TYR A 130 10.12 -8.68 -0.57
N THR A 131 11.18 -8.81 0.23
CA THR A 131 12.29 -9.74 -0.01
C THR A 131 12.58 -10.50 1.28
N LYS A 132 12.46 -11.83 1.27
CA LYS A 132 12.88 -12.66 2.41
C LYS A 132 14.39 -12.55 2.55
N GLY A 133 14.84 -12.31 3.79
CA GLY A 133 16.21 -11.90 4.08
C GLY A 133 17.27 -12.77 3.39
N ALA A 134 18.25 -12.10 2.78
CA ALA A 134 19.54 -12.68 2.43
C ALA A 134 20.40 -13.01 3.68
N THR A 135 19.99 -12.51 4.86
CA THR A 135 20.65 -12.69 6.16
C THR A 135 19.78 -13.53 7.09
N ALA A 136 20.36 -14.58 7.70
CA ALA A 136 19.67 -15.49 8.60
C ALA A 136 19.03 -14.75 9.80
N GLY A 137 17.75 -15.00 10.06
CA GLY A 137 17.03 -14.51 11.26
C GLY A 137 16.24 -13.20 11.11
N SER A 138 16.09 -12.64 9.90
CA SER A 138 15.18 -11.51 9.65
C SER A 138 13.86 -11.98 9.02
N ASP A 139 12.73 -11.37 9.43
CA ASP A 139 11.38 -11.64 8.90
C ASP A 139 11.17 -11.16 7.43
N GLY A 140 12.25 -10.73 6.77
CA GLY A 140 12.26 -10.14 5.43
C GLY A 140 12.21 -8.60 5.44
N ALA A 141 12.67 -8.01 4.35
CA ALA A 141 12.70 -6.58 4.12
C ALA A 141 11.50 -6.14 3.26
N TYR A 142 11.00 -4.92 3.50
CA TYR A 142 9.93 -4.29 2.75
C TYR A 142 10.45 -2.97 2.19
N ASP A 143 10.68 -2.92 0.88
CA ASP A 143 11.16 -1.73 0.18
C ASP A 143 10.00 -1.07 -0.55
N VAL A 144 9.70 0.19 -0.23
CA VAL A 144 8.61 0.94 -0.88
C VAL A 144 9.22 1.92 -1.86
N ALA A 145 9.06 1.64 -3.15
CA ALA A 145 9.43 2.54 -4.22
C ALA A 145 8.62 3.85 -4.13
N GLU A 146 9.25 4.96 -4.54
CA GLU A 146 8.69 6.31 -4.41
C GLU A 146 7.46 6.56 -5.27
#